data_AF-A0A543HTU7-F1
#
_entry.id   AF-A0A543HTU7-F1
#
_cell.length_a   1.000
_cell.length_b   1.000
_cell.length_c   1.000
_cell.angle_alpha   90.00
_cell.angle_beta   90.00
_cell.angle_gamma   90.00
#
_symmetry.space_group_name_H-M   'P 1'
#
loop_
_entity.id
_entity.type
_entity.pdbx_description
1 polymer ?
#
loop_
_entity_poly.entity_id
_entity_poly.type
_entity_poly.pdbx_seq_one_letter_code
_entity_poly.pdbx_strand_id
1 'polypeptide(L)'
;MAALESAEQALRLLVLEVLGPDWLDAPGAPPRGKLESIRASESRARPGVSISDNLVDFTFTKPLIEMLRANPEKFAEVFPNVEQSLSFLQFVADVRNTVAHARPLYAHERALLEGISGMIRSALADYRMAKSPAAQHYATIESIVDHFGVAGCMADIVPENRHRLAVGDILTFDCKAWDGRGREIEWMVATTDFPPFARVSDWMPQARGTNVSLQYEVGLDDVGESTHVYIAMRSTGRFHLVKEGAGVDGLRFFTYAVNPPLDD
;
A
#
# COMPACT_ATOMS: atom_id res chain seq x y z
N MET A 1 -0.87 17.37 -2.46
CA MET A 1 0.20 16.36 -2.28
C MET A 1 -0.40 14.97 -2.13
N ALA A 2 -1.26 14.73 -1.12
CA ALA A 2 -1.93 13.43 -0.94
C ALA A 2 -2.61 12.86 -2.20
N ALA A 3 -3.31 13.68 -2.99
CA ALA A 3 -3.95 13.23 -4.23
C ALA A 3 -2.96 12.78 -5.32
N LEU A 4 -1.78 13.41 -5.41
CA LEU A 4 -0.72 13.03 -6.36
C LEU A 4 -0.17 11.65 -6.02
N GLU A 5 0.21 11.47 -4.76
CA GLU A 5 0.74 10.20 -4.24
C GLU A 5 -0.30 9.08 -4.37
N SER A 6 -1.57 9.39 -4.07
CA SER A 6 -2.67 8.44 -4.26
C SER A 6 -2.85 8.05 -5.73
N ALA A 7 -2.76 8.99 -6.67
CA ALA A 7 -2.84 8.70 -8.09
C ALA A 7 -1.66 7.83 -8.57
N GLU A 8 -0.44 8.16 -8.16
CA GLU A 8 0.76 7.37 -8.50
C GLU A 8 0.67 5.95 -7.94
N GLN A 9 0.22 5.79 -6.69
CA GLN A 9 0.05 4.47 -6.09
C GLN A 9 -1.01 3.64 -6.82
N ALA A 10 -2.16 4.25 -7.13
CA ALA A 10 -3.22 3.58 -7.86
C ALA A 10 -2.76 3.16 -9.28
N LEU A 11 -1.94 3.98 -9.96
CA LEU A 11 -1.34 3.61 -11.25
C LEU A 11 -0.38 2.43 -11.13
N ARG A 12 0.47 2.37 -10.10
CA ARG A 12 1.37 1.23 -9.88
C ARG A 12 0.59 -0.05 -9.67
N LEU A 13 -0.43 -0.01 -8.79
CA LEU A 13 -1.30 -1.16 -8.54
C LEU A 13 -2.01 -1.61 -9.81
N LEU A 14 -2.52 -0.66 -10.60
CA LEU A 14 -3.19 -0.95 -11.85
C LEU A 14 -2.26 -1.63 -12.86
N VAL A 15 -1.04 -1.12 -13.03
CA VAL A 15 -0.04 -1.72 -13.91
C VAL A 15 0.25 -3.17 -13.48
N LEU A 16 0.48 -3.41 -12.19
CA LEU A 16 0.75 -4.75 -11.67
C LEU A 16 -0.43 -5.71 -11.87
N GLU A 17 -1.66 -5.25 -11.67
CA GLU A 17 -2.84 -6.10 -11.80
C GLU A 17 -3.21 -6.43 -13.26
N VAL A 18 -2.98 -5.48 -14.16
CA VAL A 18 -3.30 -5.63 -15.58
C VAL A 18 -2.19 -6.37 -16.33
N LEU A 19 -0.93 -6.03 -16.08
CA LEU A 19 0.22 -6.63 -16.78
C LEU A 19 0.77 -7.87 -16.08
N GLY A 20 0.48 -8.04 -14.78
CA GLY A 20 0.90 -9.20 -14.00
C GLY A 20 2.35 -9.12 -13.50
N PRO A 21 2.89 -10.25 -12.99
CA PRO A 21 4.23 -10.30 -12.39
C PRO A 21 5.35 -9.97 -13.40
N ASP A 22 5.13 -10.24 -14.69
CA ASP A 22 6.09 -10.01 -15.77
C ASP A 22 5.93 -8.63 -16.41
N TRP A 23 5.37 -7.66 -15.68
CA TRP A 23 5.12 -6.30 -16.19
C TRP A 23 6.38 -5.62 -16.74
N LEU A 24 7.57 -5.99 -16.27
CA LEU A 24 8.86 -5.45 -16.76
C LEU A 24 9.17 -5.87 -18.21
N ASP A 25 8.57 -6.94 -18.70
CA ASP A 25 8.76 -7.44 -20.06
C ASP A 25 7.71 -6.82 -21.02
N ALA A 26 6.77 -6.03 -20.49
CA ALA A 26 5.74 -5.39 -21.30
C ALA A 26 6.31 -4.22 -22.12
N PRO A 27 5.77 -3.96 -23.32
CA PRO A 27 6.05 -2.75 -24.09
C PRO A 27 5.91 -1.47 -23.24
N GLY A 28 6.86 -0.54 -23.38
CA GLY A 28 6.88 0.73 -22.63
C GLY A 28 7.47 0.64 -21.21
N ALA A 29 7.78 -0.56 -20.71
CA ALA A 29 8.42 -0.71 -19.41
C ALA A 29 9.84 -0.11 -19.39
N PRO A 30 10.24 0.54 -18.29
CA PRO A 30 11.61 1.03 -18.13
C PRO A 30 12.59 -0.16 -18.02
N PRO A 31 13.85 0.00 -18.47
CA PRO A 31 14.85 -1.05 -18.34
C PRO A 31 15.08 -1.45 -16.87
N ARG A 32 15.05 -2.74 -16.57
CA ARG A 32 15.29 -3.29 -15.22
C ARG A 32 16.52 -2.69 -14.53
N GLY A 33 17.66 -2.68 -15.23
CA GLY A 33 18.91 -2.15 -14.67
C GLY A 33 18.86 -0.66 -14.28
N LYS A 34 17.96 0.13 -14.91
CA LYS A 34 17.73 1.53 -14.51
C LYS A 34 17.01 1.58 -13.15
N LEU A 35 15.98 0.77 -12.96
CA LEU A 35 15.23 0.72 -11.69
C LEU A 35 16.09 0.17 -10.55
N GLU A 36 16.89 -0.87 -10.82
CA GLU A 36 17.84 -1.42 -9.85
C GLU A 36 18.90 -0.40 -9.44
N SER A 37 19.38 0.41 -10.39
CA SER A 37 20.31 1.52 -10.10
C SER A 37 19.67 2.60 -9.23
N ILE A 38 18.41 2.95 -9.49
CA ILE A 38 17.65 3.90 -8.64
C ILE A 38 17.49 3.32 -7.23
N ARG A 39 17.05 2.06 -7.11
CA ARG A 39 16.91 1.35 -5.82
C ARG A 39 18.24 1.33 -5.05
N ALA A 40 19.34 0.99 -5.70
CA ALA A 40 20.67 0.97 -5.09
C ALA A 40 21.16 2.38 -4.69
N SER A 41 20.78 3.41 -5.45
CA SER A 41 21.06 4.81 -5.10
C SER A 41 20.27 5.24 -3.86
N GLU A 42 18.97 4.94 -3.82
CA GLU A 42 18.12 5.24 -2.65
C GLU A 42 18.60 4.50 -1.40
N SER A 43 19.01 3.23 -1.55
CA SER A 43 19.54 2.41 -0.44
C SER A 43 20.77 3.03 0.20
N ARG A 44 21.65 3.59 -0.63
CA ARG A 44 22.83 4.31 -0.14
C ARG A 44 22.49 5.68 0.45
N ALA A 45 21.48 6.36 -0.10
CA ALA A 45 21.09 7.70 0.36
C ALA A 45 20.31 7.68 1.68
N ARG A 46 19.68 6.56 2.03
CA ARG A 46 18.83 6.41 3.21
C ARG A 46 19.29 5.24 4.09
N PRO A 47 20.47 5.32 4.72
CA PRO A 47 20.94 4.27 5.61
C PRO A 47 19.96 4.07 6.76
N GLY A 48 19.63 2.82 7.08
CA GLY A 48 18.69 2.45 8.15
C GLY A 48 17.22 2.41 7.74
N VAL A 49 16.87 2.82 6.50
CA VAL A 49 15.52 2.67 5.95
C VAL A 49 15.49 1.42 5.08
N SER A 50 14.56 0.51 5.38
CA SER A 50 14.26 -0.61 4.48
C SER A 50 13.64 -0.07 3.21
N ILE A 51 14.19 -0.53 2.09
CA ILE A 51 13.74 -0.12 0.76
C ILE A 51 12.92 -1.25 0.16
N SER A 52 11.84 -0.88 -0.52
CA SER A 52 10.97 -1.85 -1.19
C SER A 52 11.76 -2.75 -2.15
N ASP A 53 11.48 -4.04 -2.11
CA ASP A 53 11.99 -5.00 -3.08
C ASP A 53 11.24 -4.95 -4.42
N ASN A 54 10.06 -4.35 -4.43
CA ASN A 54 9.25 -4.28 -5.64
C ASN A 54 9.73 -3.17 -6.57
N LEU A 55 10.21 -3.56 -7.76
CA LEU A 55 10.77 -2.61 -8.73
C LEU A 55 9.76 -1.56 -9.24
N VAL A 56 8.45 -1.85 -9.14
CA VAL A 56 7.41 -0.89 -9.56
C VAL A 56 7.42 0.38 -8.71
N ASP A 57 7.88 0.30 -7.46
CA ASP A 57 7.91 1.44 -6.54
C ASP A 57 8.94 2.49 -6.99
N PHE A 58 9.99 2.07 -7.70
CA PHE A 58 11.00 2.95 -8.31
C PHE A 58 10.59 3.44 -9.72
N THR A 59 9.39 3.09 -10.17
CA THR A 59 8.86 3.53 -11.45
C THR A 59 8.16 4.87 -11.29
N PHE A 60 8.59 5.86 -12.07
CA PHE A 60 7.99 7.20 -12.09
C PHE A 60 6.70 7.23 -12.94
N THR A 61 5.89 8.27 -12.75
CA THR A 61 4.59 8.48 -13.41
C THR A 61 4.66 8.34 -14.93
N LYS A 62 5.67 8.92 -15.58
CA LYS A 62 5.81 8.88 -17.05
C LYS A 62 5.98 7.44 -17.58
N PRO A 63 6.96 6.64 -17.10
CA PRO A 63 7.02 5.23 -17.47
C PRO A 63 5.73 4.43 -17.23
N LEU A 64 4.99 4.70 -16.14
CA LEU A 64 3.68 4.05 -15.92
C LEU A 64 2.71 4.39 -17.07
N ILE A 65 2.62 5.66 -17.46
CA ILE A 65 1.78 6.12 -18.57
C ILE A 65 2.23 5.53 -19.91
N GLU A 66 3.54 5.41 -20.16
CA GLU A 66 4.06 4.80 -21.39
C GLU A 66 3.71 3.31 -21.48
N MET A 67 3.72 2.57 -20.36
CA MET A 67 3.23 1.19 -20.33
C MET A 67 1.74 1.11 -20.67
N LEU A 68 0.92 2.02 -20.16
CA LEU A 68 -0.51 2.08 -20.55
C LEU A 68 -0.66 2.38 -22.04
N ARG A 69 0.08 3.37 -22.56
CA ARG A 69 0.04 3.76 -23.98
C ARG A 69 0.48 2.64 -24.92
N ALA A 70 1.46 1.84 -24.51
CA ALA A 70 2.02 0.78 -25.32
C ALA A 70 1.21 -0.54 -25.27
N ASN A 71 0.24 -0.66 -24.36
CA ASN A 71 -0.60 -1.86 -24.19
C ASN A 71 -2.10 -1.51 -24.15
N PRO A 72 -2.63 -0.72 -25.10
CA PRO A 72 -3.99 -0.18 -25.00
C PRO A 72 -5.08 -1.26 -24.90
N GLU A 73 -4.88 -2.41 -25.55
CA GLU A 73 -5.81 -3.54 -25.52
C GLU A 73 -5.96 -4.15 -24.12
N LYS A 74 -4.88 -4.22 -23.33
CA LYS A 74 -4.94 -4.76 -21.96
C LYS A 74 -5.63 -3.80 -21.01
N PHE A 75 -5.49 -2.50 -21.24
CA PHE A 75 -6.09 -1.46 -20.41
C PHE A 75 -7.50 -1.05 -20.86
N ALA A 76 -8.00 -1.53 -22.00
CA ALA A 76 -9.35 -1.23 -22.48
C ALA A 76 -10.46 -1.75 -21.55
N GLU A 77 -10.19 -2.83 -20.81
CA GLU A 77 -11.11 -3.35 -19.77
C GLU A 77 -11.22 -2.44 -18.55
N VAL A 78 -10.19 -1.62 -18.31
CA VAL A 78 -10.11 -0.69 -17.18
C VAL A 78 -10.61 0.69 -17.58
N PHE A 79 -10.15 1.16 -18.74
CA PHE A 79 -10.45 2.47 -19.29
C PHE A 79 -11.19 2.29 -20.61
N PRO A 80 -12.53 2.42 -20.63
CA PRO A 80 -13.32 2.30 -21.86
C PRO A 80 -12.85 3.25 -22.98
N ASN A 81 -12.29 4.40 -22.60
CA ASN A 81 -11.60 5.31 -23.51
C ASN A 81 -10.15 5.53 -23.02
N VAL A 82 -9.24 4.69 -23.51
CA VAL A 82 -7.81 4.74 -23.15
C VAL A 82 -7.17 6.07 -23.56
N GLU A 83 -7.46 6.60 -24.75
CA GLU A 83 -6.86 7.86 -25.22
C GLU A 83 -7.24 9.07 -24.34
N GLN A 84 -8.53 9.17 -23.99
CA GLN A 84 -9.00 10.20 -23.07
C GLN A 84 -8.34 10.05 -21.69
N SER A 85 -8.25 8.81 -21.20
CA SER A 85 -7.63 8.52 -19.91
C SER A 85 -6.14 8.90 -19.92
N LEU A 86 -5.39 8.57 -20.97
CA LEU A 86 -3.99 8.95 -21.14
C LEU A 86 -3.80 10.48 -21.09
N SER A 87 -4.74 11.26 -21.64
CA SER A 87 -4.69 12.72 -21.57
C SER A 87 -4.80 13.23 -20.13
N PHE A 88 -5.67 12.62 -19.31
CA PHE A 88 -5.77 12.93 -17.89
C PHE A 88 -4.54 12.45 -17.10
N LEU A 89 -3.99 11.28 -17.41
CA LEU A 89 -2.79 10.79 -16.74
C LEU A 89 -1.56 11.66 -17.07
N GLN A 90 -1.49 12.20 -18.29
CA GLN A 90 -0.43 13.14 -18.66
C GLN A 90 -0.44 14.38 -17.76
N PHE A 91 -1.62 14.87 -17.38
CA PHE A 91 -1.73 15.96 -16.40
C PHE A 91 -1.12 15.58 -15.03
N VAL A 92 -1.27 14.33 -14.57
CA VAL A 92 -0.61 13.86 -13.33
C VAL A 92 0.91 13.94 -13.45
N ALA A 93 1.48 13.54 -14.60
CA ALA A 93 2.91 13.64 -14.84
C ALA A 93 3.41 15.09 -14.88
N ASP A 94 2.62 16.01 -15.44
CA ASP A 94 2.96 17.43 -15.52
C ASP A 94 2.91 18.10 -14.14
N VAL A 95 1.90 17.75 -13.33
CA VAL A 95 1.81 18.15 -11.92
C VAL A 95 3.00 17.61 -11.12
N ARG A 96 3.39 16.35 -11.31
CA ARG A 96 4.56 15.76 -10.64
C ARG A 96 5.84 16.53 -10.95
N ASN A 97 6.02 16.91 -12.21
CA ASN A 97 7.15 17.74 -12.64
C ASN A 97 7.13 19.13 -11.96
N THR A 98 5.96 19.75 -11.86
CA THR A 98 5.76 21.03 -11.17
C THR A 98 6.14 20.93 -9.69
N VAL A 99 5.69 19.88 -9.01
CA VAL A 99 6.03 19.60 -7.60
C VAL A 99 7.52 19.30 -7.40
N ALA A 100 8.15 18.54 -8.31
CA ALA A 100 9.58 18.24 -8.24
C ALA A 100 10.45 19.51 -8.34
N HIS A 101 9.94 20.56 -8.98
CA HIS A 101 10.57 21.88 -9.03
C HIS A 101 10.10 22.84 -7.93
N ALA A 102 9.44 22.32 -6.89
CA ALA A 102 8.91 23.08 -5.75
C ALA A 102 7.99 24.25 -6.15
N ARG A 103 7.30 24.13 -7.29
CA ARG A 103 6.34 25.14 -7.76
C ARG A 103 4.96 24.89 -7.12
N PRO A 104 4.24 25.94 -6.70
CA PRO A 104 2.92 25.78 -6.12
C PRO A 104 1.89 25.40 -7.19
N LEU A 105 0.97 24.49 -6.84
CA LEU A 105 -0.20 24.17 -7.65
C LEU A 105 -1.32 25.16 -7.39
N TYR A 106 -2.01 25.59 -8.44
CA TYR A 106 -3.21 26.40 -8.34
C TYR A 106 -4.40 25.57 -7.84
N ALA A 107 -5.43 26.24 -7.31
CA ALA A 107 -6.60 25.57 -6.73
C ALA A 107 -7.31 24.64 -7.75
N HIS A 108 -7.45 25.08 -9.00
CA HIS A 108 -8.09 24.28 -10.05
C HIS A 108 -7.26 23.04 -10.43
N GLU A 109 -5.93 23.13 -10.41
CA GLU A 109 -5.05 21.99 -10.69
C GLU A 109 -5.17 20.92 -9.59
N ARG A 110 -5.30 21.35 -8.33
CA ARG A 110 -5.51 20.43 -7.20
C ARG A 110 -6.86 19.71 -7.31
N ALA A 111 -7.92 20.45 -7.60
CA ALA A 111 -9.26 19.88 -7.78
C ALA A 111 -9.30 18.89 -8.95
N LEU A 112 -8.64 19.22 -10.06
CA LEU A 112 -8.51 18.31 -11.20
C LEU A 112 -7.72 17.05 -10.83
N LEU A 113 -6.60 17.20 -10.13
CA LEU A 113 -5.79 16.07 -9.66
C LEU A 113 -6.57 15.14 -8.72
N GLU A 114 -7.38 15.70 -7.82
CA GLU A 114 -8.28 14.93 -6.95
C GLU A 114 -9.31 14.14 -7.77
N GLY A 115 -9.92 14.77 -8.79
CA GLY A 115 -10.84 14.11 -9.71
C GLY A 115 -10.17 12.96 -10.48
N ILE A 116 -8.96 13.18 -11.00
CA ILE A 116 -8.20 12.15 -11.73
C ILE A 116 -7.79 11.01 -10.79
N SER A 117 -7.35 11.32 -9.57
CA SER A 117 -7.04 10.32 -8.55
C SER A 117 -8.26 9.46 -8.19
N GLY A 118 -9.44 10.09 -8.07
CA GLY A 118 -10.71 9.38 -7.90
C GLY A 118 -11.05 8.47 -9.08
N MET A 119 -10.88 8.99 -10.31
CA MET A 119 -11.11 8.23 -11.55
C MET A 119 -10.23 6.98 -11.63
N ILE A 120 -8.91 7.09 -11.39
CA ILE A 120 -7.99 5.93 -11.46
C ILE A 120 -8.38 4.87 -10.43
N ARG A 121 -8.70 5.29 -9.19
CA ARG A 121 -9.11 4.37 -8.13
C ARG A 121 -10.45 3.69 -8.44
N SER A 122 -11.40 4.44 -9.00
CA SER A 122 -12.68 3.86 -9.45
C SER A 122 -12.46 2.85 -10.57
N ALA A 123 -11.62 3.15 -11.56
CA ALA A 123 -11.34 2.24 -12.66
C ALA A 123 -10.62 0.96 -12.19
N LEU A 124 -9.65 1.09 -11.29
CA LEU A 124 -8.99 -0.06 -10.65
C LEU A 124 -9.99 -0.89 -9.83
N ALA A 125 -10.89 -0.24 -9.11
CA ALA A 125 -11.94 -0.90 -8.37
C ALA A 125 -12.89 -1.69 -9.28
N ASP A 126 -13.40 -1.07 -10.34
CA ASP A 126 -14.28 -1.74 -11.30
C ASP A 126 -13.58 -2.94 -11.95
N TYR A 127 -12.30 -2.80 -12.27
CA TYR A 127 -11.46 -3.90 -12.78
C TYR A 127 -11.34 -5.06 -11.78
N ARG A 128 -11.02 -4.76 -10.51
CA ARG A 128 -10.97 -5.75 -9.43
C ARG A 128 -12.32 -6.42 -9.21
N MET A 129 -13.40 -5.65 -9.25
CA MET A 129 -14.77 -6.13 -9.10
C MET A 129 -15.18 -7.06 -10.24
N ALA A 130 -14.72 -6.81 -11.47
CA ALA A 130 -14.95 -7.69 -12.61
C ALA A 130 -14.15 -9.00 -12.51
N LYS A 131 -12.91 -8.94 -12.02
CA LYS A 131 -12.02 -10.12 -11.89
C LYS A 131 -12.24 -10.95 -10.63
N SER A 132 -12.70 -10.32 -9.55
CA SER A 132 -12.93 -10.96 -8.25
C SER A 132 -14.27 -10.48 -7.68
N PRO A 133 -15.34 -11.29 -7.80
CA PRO A 133 -16.64 -10.97 -7.21
C PRO A 133 -16.56 -10.66 -5.71
N ALA A 134 -15.57 -11.22 -5.00
CA ALA A 134 -15.34 -10.94 -3.59
C ALA A 134 -15.01 -9.46 -3.31
N ALA A 135 -14.27 -8.80 -4.20
CA ALA A 135 -13.91 -7.38 -4.07
C ALA A 135 -15.15 -6.44 -4.15
N GLN A 136 -16.27 -6.91 -4.68
CA GLN A 136 -17.55 -6.18 -4.67
C GLN A 136 -18.21 -6.15 -3.27
N HIS A 137 -17.79 -7.04 -2.39
CA HIS A 137 -18.44 -7.31 -1.11
C HIS A 137 -17.58 -6.91 0.08
N TYR A 138 -16.25 -6.91 -0.07
CA TYR A 138 -15.31 -6.73 1.03
C TYR A 138 -14.31 -5.62 0.74
N ALA A 139 -13.91 -4.92 1.80
CA ALA A 139 -12.85 -3.92 1.71
C ALA A 139 -11.49 -4.59 1.38
N THR A 140 -10.56 -3.83 0.82
CA THR A 140 -9.23 -4.32 0.42
C THR A 140 -8.14 -3.40 0.98
N ILE A 141 -7.09 -4.01 1.53
CA ILE A 141 -5.87 -3.30 1.93
C ILE A 141 -5.10 -2.92 0.66
N GLU A 142 -4.83 -1.64 0.47
CA GLU A 142 -4.00 -1.14 -0.64
C GLU A 142 -2.51 -1.10 -0.27
N SER A 143 -2.20 -0.67 0.96
CA SER A 143 -0.83 -0.66 1.49
C SER A 143 -0.81 -0.59 3.00
N ILE A 144 0.17 -1.24 3.63
CA ILE A 144 0.54 -1.02 5.04
C ILE A 144 2.05 -0.99 5.09
N VAL A 145 2.62 0.12 5.53
CA VAL A 145 4.08 0.34 5.58
C VAL A 145 4.47 0.82 6.96
N ASP A 146 5.49 0.23 7.58
CA ASP A 146 6.02 0.71 8.85
C ASP A 146 6.93 1.93 8.67
N HIS A 147 7.32 2.59 9.77
CA HIS A 147 8.19 3.77 9.72
C HIS A 147 9.61 3.48 9.22
N PHE A 148 10.02 2.20 9.18
CA PHE A 148 11.27 1.79 8.56
C PHE A 148 11.12 1.61 7.04
N GLY A 149 9.91 1.75 6.48
CA GLY A 149 9.64 1.58 5.05
C GLY A 149 9.36 0.13 4.63
N VAL A 150 9.21 -0.80 5.59
CA VAL A 150 8.88 -2.20 5.32
C VAL A 150 7.40 -2.31 4.99
N ALA A 151 7.04 -3.04 3.94
CA ALA A 151 5.65 -3.37 3.63
C ALA A 151 5.21 -4.63 4.39
N GLY A 152 3.99 -4.62 4.92
CA GLY A 152 3.46 -5.76 5.68
C GLY A 152 3.27 -7.01 4.81
N CYS A 153 3.60 -8.17 5.38
CA CYS A 153 3.51 -9.46 4.69
C CYS A 153 2.13 -10.11 4.86
N MET A 154 1.76 -10.96 3.90
CA MET A 154 0.70 -11.96 4.09
C MET A 154 1.30 -13.19 4.78
N ALA A 155 0.49 -13.91 5.58
CA ALA A 155 0.84 -14.89 6.62
C ALA A 155 1.94 -15.95 6.32
N ASP A 156 2.38 -16.09 5.07
CA ASP A 156 3.21 -17.20 4.61
C ASP A 156 4.67 -16.81 4.29
N ILE A 157 5.06 -15.54 4.47
CA ILE A 157 6.42 -15.06 4.18
C ILE A 157 7.00 -14.37 5.41
N VAL A 158 7.98 -14.99 6.07
CA VAL A 158 8.75 -14.37 7.16
C VAL A 158 9.93 -13.62 6.54
N PRO A 159 10.01 -12.28 6.65
CA PRO A 159 11.16 -11.54 6.14
C PRO A 159 12.44 -11.93 6.91
N GLU A 160 13.54 -12.13 6.17
CA GLU A 160 14.85 -12.54 6.74
C GLU A 160 15.49 -11.43 7.58
N ASN A 161 15.26 -10.16 7.23
CA ASN A 161 15.81 -9.02 7.96
C ASN A 161 14.77 -8.45 8.93
N ARG A 162 15.06 -8.55 10.23
CA ARG A 162 14.23 -8.03 11.32
C ARG A 162 14.88 -6.77 11.89
N HIS A 163 14.13 -5.67 11.93
CA HIS A 163 14.57 -4.50 12.69
C HIS A 163 14.59 -4.85 14.17
N ARG A 164 15.65 -4.41 14.86
CA ARG A 164 15.84 -4.67 16.28
C ARG A 164 15.40 -3.46 17.09
N LEU A 165 14.51 -3.70 18.04
CA LEU A 165 13.83 -2.69 18.85
C LEU A 165 14.20 -2.82 20.32
N ALA A 166 13.99 -1.76 21.08
CA ALA A 166 13.99 -1.77 22.53
C ALA A 166 12.56 -1.69 23.07
N VAL A 167 12.37 -2.17 24.31
CA VAL A 167 11.13 -1.95 25.05
C VAL A 167 10.91 -0.44 25.21
N GLY A 168 9.68 0.02 24.94
CA GLY A 168 9.28 1.42 24.90
C GLY A 168 9.43 2.10 23.53
N ASP A 169 10.01 1.44 22.54
CA ASP A 169 10.02 1.98 21.17
C ASP A 169 8.59 2.08 20.62
N ILE A 170 8.31 3.12 19.83
CA ILE A 170 7.01 3.32 19.19
C ILE A 170 7.13 3.01 17.70
N LEU A 171 6.46 1.94 17.27
CA LEU A 171 6.25 1.62 15.88
C LEU A 171 5.10 2.46 15.32
N THR A 172 5.28 3.08 14.15
CA THR A 172 4.18 3.69 13.41
C THR A 172 3.95 3.01 12.07
N PHE A 173 2.69 2.92 11.65
CA PHE A 173 2.27 2.24 10.41
C PHE A 173 1.33 3.10 9.58
N ASP A 174 1.72 3.38 8.33
CA ASP A 174 0.89 4.08 7.36
C ASP A 174 0.01 3.08 6.60
N CYS A 175 -1.30 3.19 6.84
CA CYS A 175 -2.29 2.23 6.38
C CYS A 175 -3.20 2.87 5.33
N LYS A 176 -3.40 2.18 4.20
CA LYS A 176 -4.31 2.58 3.12
C LYS A 176 -5.22 1.43 2.73
N ALA A 177 -6.50 1.72 2.60
CA ALA A 177 -7.53 0.77 2.22
C ALA A 177 -8.58 1.40 1.32
N TRP A 178 -9.33 0.51 0.69
CA TRP A 178 -10.44 0.86 -0.16
C TRP A 178 -11.65 -0.04 0.12
N ASP A 179 -12.85 0.56 0.04
CA ASP A 179 -14.11 -0.18 0.04
C ASP A 179 -15.04 0.33 -1.07
N GLY A 180 -15.43 -0.56 -1.98
CA GLY A 180 -16.32 -0.22 -3.10
C GLY A 180 -17.74 0.16 -2.70
N ARG A 181 -18.10 -0.06 -1.43
CA ARG A 181 -19.39 0.34 -0.88
C ARG A 181 -19.33 1.62 -0.05
N GLY A 182 -18.15 2.24 0.05
CA GLY A 182 -17.95 3.47 0.82
C GLY A 182 -18.25 3.32 2.32
N ARG A 183 -18.17 2.10 2.87
CA ARG A 183 -18.30 1.88 4.32
C ARG A 183 -17.06 2.43 5.02
N GLU A 184 -17.25 2.78 6.28
CA GLU A 184 -16.13 3.16 7.14
C GLU A 184 -15.21 1.96 7.36
N ILE A 185 -13.90 2.22 7.35
CA ILE A 185 -12.85 1.23 7.62
C ILE A 185 -12.36 1.42 9.05
N GLU A 186 -12.27 0.32 9.78
CA GLU A 186 -11.64 0.22 11.10
C GLU A 186 -10.32 -0.52 11.00
N TRP A 187 -9.31 0.01 11.69
CA TRP A 187 -7.95 -0.53 11.73
C TRP A 187 -7.57 -0.95 13.15
N MET A 188 -6.93 -2.10 13.28
CA MET A 188 -6.51 -2.69 14.56
C MET A 188 -5.07 -3.18 14.46
N VAL A 189 -4.28 -3.03 15.53
CA VAL A 189 -2.92 -3.55 15.70
C VAL A 189 -2.80 -4.33 17.01
N ALA A 190 -2.13 -5.48 16.98
CA ALA A 190 -1.80 -6.29 18.15
C ALA A 190 -0.60 -7.22 17.89
N THR A 191 -0.03 -7.84 18.94
CA THR A 191 1.05 -8.83 18.85
C THR A 191 0.59 -10.25 19.19
N THR A 192 1.36 -11.27 18.78
CA THR A 192 1.02 -12.70 18.93
C THR A 192 1.14 -13.29 20.32
N ASP A 193 1.63 -12.55 21.32
CA ASP A 193 1.57 -13.04 22.72
C ASP A 193 0.15 -12.97 23.29
N PHE A 194 -0.80 -12.43 22.50
CA PHE A 194 -2.22 -12.69 22.64
C PHE A 194 -2.50 -14.20 22.43
N PRO A 195 -3.26 -14.87 23.32
CA PRO A 195 -3.40 -16.33 23.29
C PRO A 195 -3.81 -16.79 21.88
N PRO A 196 -3.35 -17.98 21.41
CA PRO A 196 -3.54 -18.49 20.04
C PRO A 196 -5.00 -18.69 19.57
N PHE A 197 -5.97 -18.19 20.36
CA PHE A 197 -7.41 -18.27 20.15
C PHE A 197 -8.13 -16.92 20.26
N ALA A 198 -7.43 -15.82 20.59
CA ALA A 198 -8.08 -14.52 20.62
C ALA A 198 -8.47 -14.14 19.19
N ARG A 199 -9.76 -13.97 18.98
CA ARG A 199 -10.29 -13.65 17.67
C ARG A 199 -9.91 -12.21 17.37
N VAL A 200 -9.49 -11.92 16.14
CA VAL A 200 -9.26 -10.52 15.72
C VAL A 200 -10.52 -9.66 15.92
N SER A 201 -11.70 -10.28 15.96
CA SER A 201 -12.96 -9.63 16.33
C SER A 201 -12.97 -8.97 17.70
N ASP A 202 -12.13 -9.43 18.61
CA ASP A 202 -12.02 -8.94 19.98
C ASP A 202 -11.05 -7.75 20.08
N TRP A 203 -10.32 -7.43 18.99
CA TRP A 203 -9.42 -6.29 18.95
C TRP A 203 -10.23 -5.00 18.84
N MET A 204 -9.84 -4.00 19.64
CA MET A 204 -10.46 -2.69 19.59
C MET A 204 -9.87 -1.89 18.42
N PRO A 205 -10.73 -1.25 17.59
CA PRO A 205 -10.25 -0.31 16.58
C PRO A 205 -9.43 0.82 17.22
N GLN A 206 -8.21 1.05 16.74
CA GLN A 206 -7.41 2.21 17.16
C GLN A 206 -7.53 3.39 16.19
N ALA A 207 -7.90 3.15 14.93
CA ALA A 207 -8.14 4.21 13.95
C ALA A 207 -9.26 3.87 12.98
N ARG A 208 -9.84 4.91 12.36
CA ARG A 208 -10.88 4.81 11.33
C ARG A 208 -10.56 5.66 10.11
N GLY A 209 -10.94 5.17 8.93
CA GLY A 209 -10.78 5.87 7.66
C GLY A 209 -9.96 5.08 6.64
N THR A 210 -9.97 5.55 5.39
CA THR A 210 -9.28 4.88 4.27
C THR A 210 -7.77 5.13 4.25
N ASN A 211 -7.30 6.19 4.89
CA ASN A 211 -5.88 6.53 5.07
C ASN A 211 -5.65 6.91 6.53
N VAL A 212 -4.89 6.12 7.28
CA VAL A 212 -4.64 6.35 8.71
C VAL A 212 -3.17 6.04 9.05
N SER A 213 -2.72 6.57 10.19
CA SER A 213 -1.45 6.19 10.82
C SER A 213 -1.76 5.51 12.15
N LEU A 214 -1.30 4.28 12.33
CA LEU A 214 -1.40 3.52 13.59
C LEU A 214 -0.10 3.63 14.38
N GLN A 215 -0.20 3.51 15.70
CA GLN A 215 0.96 3.43 16.59
C GLN A 215 0.87 2.19 17.48
N TYR A 216 2.02 1.59 17.76
CA TYR A 216 2.17 0.47 18.68
C TYR A 216 3.43 0.68 19.52
N GLU A 217 3.28 0.63 20.85
CA GLU A 217 4.39 0.73 21.80
C GLU A 217 4.89 -0.68 22.14
N VAL A 218 6.19 -0.91 21.96
CA VAL A 218 6.84 -2.20 22.22
C VAL A 218 6.89 -2.45 23.73
N GLY A 219 6.20 -3.49 24.20
CA GLY A 219 6.12 -3.86 25.60
C GLY A 219 7.18 -4.86 26.06
N LEU A 220 7.17 -5.19 27.35
CA LEU A 220 8.00 -6.26 27.91
C LEU A 220 7.60 -7.64 27.38
N ASP A 221 6.30 -7.85 27.15
CA ASP A 221 5.78 -9.12 26.62
C ASP A 221 6.26 -9.37 25.18
N ASP A 222 6.70 -8.32 24.48
CA ASP A 222 7.21 -8.40 23.12
C ASP A 222 8.69 -8.83 23.04
N VAL A 223 9.40 -9.00 24.18
CA VAL A 223 10.83 -9.33 24.21
C VAL A 223 11.10 -10.70 23.60
N GLY A 224 11.95 -10.74 22.57
CA GLY A 224 12.32 -11.99 21.91
C GLY A 224 12.95 -11.79 20.53
N GLU A 225 13.43 -12.88 19.94
CA GLU A 225 14.05 -12.85 18.61
C GLU A 225 13.01 -12.82 17.48
N SER A 226 11.73 -13.07 17.77
CA SER A 226 10.65 -13.17 16.79
C SER A 226 9.34 -12.64 17.33
N THR A 227 9.16 -11.33 17.27
CA THR A 227 7.93 -10.65 17.69
C THR A 227 7.13 -10.27 16.46
N HIS A 228 5.88 -10.74 16.38
CA HIS A 228 5.02 -10.45 15.25
C HIS A 228 3.98 -9.40 15.61
N VAL A 229 3.95 -8.30 14.84
CA VAL A 229 2.93 -7.26 14.95
C VAL A 229 1.95 -7.43 13.79
N TYR A 230 0.68 -7.60 14.09
CA TYR A 230 -0.39 -7.82 13.13
C TYR A 230 -1.21 -6.57 12.96
N ILE A 231 -1.52 -6.22 11.72
CA ILE A 231 -2.43 -5.13 11.38
C ILE A 231 -3.61 -5.69 10.62
N ALA A 232 -4.78 -5.54 11.23
CA ALA A 232 -6.05 -5.99 10.72
C ALA A 232 -6.89 -4.82 10.22
N MET A 233 -7.71 -5.09 9.21
CA MET A 233 -8.62 -4.14 8.60
C MET A 233 -10.01 -4.77 8.47
N ARG A 234 -11.05 -4.06 8.91
CA ARG A 234 -12.44 -4.45 8.63
C ARG A 234 -13.28 -3.24 8.24
N SER A 235 -14.20 -3.42 7.32
CA SER A 235 -15.28 -2.45 7.09
C SER A 235 -16.33 -2.54 8.21
N THR A 236 -17.15 -1.51 8.42
CA THR A 236 -18.28 -1.55 9.36
C THR A 236 -19.47 -2.41 8.87
N GLY A 237 -19.30 -3.15 7.78
CA GLY A 237 -20.30 -4.07 7.26
C GLY A 237 -20.48 -5.32 8.12
N ARG A 238 -21.63 -6.00 7.97
CA ARG A 238 -21.94 -7.24 8.72
C ARG A 238 -21.12 -8.46 8.30
N PHE A 239 -20.64 -8.48 7.06
CA PHE A 239 -19.97 -9.64 6.47
C PHE A 239 -18.54 -9.26 6.09
N HIS A 240 -17.62 -10.19 6.37
CA HIS A 240 -16.19 -10.00 6.14
C HIS A 240 -15.60 -11.13 5.31
N LEU A 241 -14.50 -10.83 4.60
CA LEU A 241 -13.81 -11.77 3.72
C LEU A 241 -13.30 -12.99 4.49
N VAL A 242 -12.67 -12.76 5.65
CA VAL A 242 -12.10 -13.82 6.49
C VAL A 242 -13.06 -14.14 7.63
N LYS A 243 -13.83 -15.23 7.49
CA LYS A 243 -14.83 -15.68 8.46
C LYS A 243 -14.27 -16.51 9.61
N GLU A 244 -13.24 -17.31 9.36
CA GLU A 244 -12.67 -18.17 10.41
C GLU A 244 -11.81 -17.35 11.37
N GLY A 245 -12.28 -17.20 12.61
CA GLY A 245 -11.52 -16.66 13.74
C GLY A 245 -11.27 -15.14 13.74
N ALA A 246 -11.32 -14.44 12.60
CA ALA A 246 -10.89 -13.05 12.54
C ALA A 246 -12.03 -12.03 12.35
N GLY A 247 -13.01 -12.29 11.47
CA GLY A 247 -14.07 -11.31 11.18
C GLY A 247 -13.50 -10.02 10.57
N VAL A 248 -12.55 -10.18 9.65
CA VAL A 248 -11.82 -9.06 9.02
C VAL A 248 -11.83 -9.17 7.51
N ASP A 249 -11.64 -8.04 6.85
CA ASP A 249 -11.55 -7.93 5.40
C ASP A 249 -10.10 -8.05 4.91
N GLY A 250 -9.12 -7.79 5.78
CA GLY A 250 -7.71 -8.00 5.49
C GLY A 250 -6.83 -8.07 6.73
N LEU A 251 -5.68 -8.73 6.58
CA LEU A 251 -4.66 -8.90 7.61
C LEU A 251 -3.27 -8.80 6.97
N ARG A 252 -2.34 -8.11 7.64
CA ARG A 252 -0.90 -8.14 7.37
C ARG A 252 -0.14 -8.31 8.67
N PHE A 253 1.09 -8.77 8.58
CA PHE A 253 1.98 -8.83 9.74
C PHE A 253 3.39 -8.33 9.43
N PHE A 254 4.10 -7.95 10.48
CA PHE A 254 5.48 -7.50 10.52
C PHE A 254 6.24 -8.36 11.51
N THR A 255 7.55 -8.50 11.33
CA THR A 255 8.40 -9.28 12.24
C THR A 255 9.58 -8.44 12.71
N TYR A 256 9.77 -8.38 14.02
CA TYR A 256 10.82 -7.64 14.68
C TYR A 256 11.60 -8.55 15.64
N ALA A 257 12.77 -8.08 16.08
CA ALA A 257 13.48 -8.63 17.23
C ALA A 257 13.48 -7.57 18.33
N VAL A 258 13.13 -7.93 19.57
CA VAL A 258 13.03 -6.99 20.68
C VAL A 258 14.04 -7.39 21.75
N ASN A 259 14.92 -6.46 22.09
CA ASN A 259 15.93 -6.66 23.12
C ASN A 259 15.31 -6.66 24.52
N PRO A 260 15.85 -7.47 25.47
CA PRO A 260 15.54 -7.28 26.87
C PRO A 260 16.04 -5.91 27.36
N PRO A 261 15.42 -5.33 28.40
CA PRO A 261 15.93 -4.13 29.06
C PRO A 261 17.37 -4.34 29.57
N LEU A 262 18.17 -3.27 29.61
CA LEU A 262 19.57 -3.35 30.07
C LEU A 262 19.72 -3.54 31.58
N ASP A 263 18.65 -3.34 32.34
CA ASP A 263 18.64 -3.31 33.81
C ASP A 263 18.11 -4.61 34.46
N ASP A 264 18.03 -5.71 33.72
CA ASP A 264 17.71 -7.07 34.24
C ASP A 264 18.95 -7.84 34.74
#